data_AF-A0A519MFE8-F1
#
_entry.id   AF-A0A519MFE8-F1
#
_cell.length_a   1.000
_cell.length_b   1.000
_cell.length_c   1.000
_cell.angle_alpha   90.00
_cell.angle_beta   90.00
_cell.angle_gamma   90.00
#
_symmetry.space_group_name_H-M   'P 1'
#
loop_
_entity.id
_entity.type
_entity.pdbx_description
1 polymer ?
#
loop_
_entity_poly.entity_id
_entity_poly.type
_entity_poly.pdbx_seq_one_letter_code
_entity_poly.pdbx_strand_id
1 'polypeptide(L)'
;MKHTLNTVFFIAVFVVLIIASFYYTISWWLFPLPFVGWFIISAIGSGLVQSNYHIKTFCSNPGINTRQVAISFDDGPHPETLKVLDLLKKYNAKATFFCIGSQIEKHPEIFKKMMSEGHTFGNHTYSHSPRFGLFSTDKIVDELTGTNKLIKENSGREAAFFRPPYGVTTPSMAKAIRITGHDVIGWNIRSLDAVIKSEEKIFNRIKSRLKPGSIILLHDTSEKTVNVLEQLLVLLQQNNYEAVTIDRLLNRPAYEN
;
A
#
# COMPACT_ATOMS: atom_id res chain seq x y z
N MET A 1 12.61 16.00 1.11
CA MET A 1 11.30 15.30 1.24
C MET A 1 10.53 15.91 2.40
N LYS A 2 9.21 15.66 2.54
CA LYS A 2 8.40 16.32 3.59
C LYS A 2 8.92 16.04 5.00
N HIS A 3 9.38 14.82 5.29
CA HIS A 3 9.98 14.50 6.59
C HIS A 3 11.24 15.34 6.87
N THR A 4 12.07 15.59 5.86
CA THR A 4 13.29 16.42 6.00
C THR A 4 12.91 17.85 6.38
N LEU A 5 11.91 18.42 5.71
CA LEU A 5 11.42 19.77 6.02
C LEU A 5 10.84 19.84 7.44
N ASN A 6 10.06 18.85 7.85
CA ASN A 6 9.51 18.76 9.20
C ASN A 6 10.64 18.71 10.25
N THR A 7 11.65 17.86 10.05
CA THR A 7 12.80 17.75 10.95
C THR A 7 13.58 19.07 11.04
N VAL A 8 13.89 19.71 9.90
CA VAL A 8 14.62 20.98 9.89
C VAL A 8 13.83 22.09 10.58
N PHE A 9 12.51 22.16 10.35
CA PHE A 9 11.64 23.14 11.00
C PHE A 9 11.68 23.01 12.53
N PHE A 10 11.47 21.81 13.08
CA PHE A 10 11.46 21.64 14.53
C PHE A 10 12.85 21.76 15.18
N ILE A 11 13.92 21.43 14.46
CA ILE A 11 15.29 21.76 14.90
C ILE A 11 15.46 23.27 15.00
N ALA A 12 15.04 24.03 13.98
CA ALA A 12 15.13 25.49 13.99
C ALA A 12 14.32 26.11 15.14
N VAL A 13 13.08 25.63 15.37
CA VAL A 13 12.25 26.06 16.51
C VAL A 13 12.95 25.78 17.84
N PHE A 14 13.54 24.58 18.01
CA PHE A 14 14.27 24.23 19.23
C PHE A 14 15.52 25.09 19.44
N VAL A 15 16.28 25.37 18.37
CA VAL A 15 17.46 26.26 18.44
C VAL A 15 17.05 27.69 18.80
N VAL A 16 15.97 28.22 18.22
CA VAL A 16 15.44 29.55 18.59
C VAL A 16 15.01 29.59 20.05
N LEU A 17 14.38 28.52 20.56
CA LEU A 17 13.99 28.41 21.96
C LEU A 17 15.20 28.41 22.90
N ILE A 18 16.26 27.70 22.54
CA ILE A 18 17.54 27.71 23.26
C ILE A 18 18.13 29.12 23.26
N ILE A 19 18.24 29.77 22.09
CA ILE A 19 18.81 31.12 21.98
C ILE A 19 18.00 32.11 22.83
N ALA A 20 16.66 32.08 22.75
CA ALA A 20 15.78 32.96 23.52
C ALA A 20 15.93 32.75 25.04
N SER A 21 16.25 31.54 25.49
CA SER A 21 16.45 31.25 26.91
C SER A 21 17.66 31.93 27.55
N PHE A 22 18.62 32.40 26.74
CA PHE A 22 19.72 33.24 27.23
C PHE A 22 19.30 34.68 27.53
N TYR A 23 18.17 35.13 26.95
CA TYR A 23 17.69 36.52 27.06
C TYR A 23 16.42 36.63 27.90
N TYR A 24 15.66 35.54 28.05
CA TYR A 24 14.36 35.53 28.73
C TYR A 24 14.21 34.31 29.65
N THR A 25 13.46 34.46 30.75
CA THR A 25 13.06 33.34 31.60
C THR A 25 12.00 32.50 30.89
N ILE A 26 12.42 31.40 30.28
CA ILE A 26 11.54 30.46 29.57
C ILE A 26 11.25 29.25 30.48
N SER A 27 9.98 28.88 30.60
CA SER A 27 9.61 27.70 31.39
C SER A 27 10.15 26.41 30.74
N TRP A 28 10.76 25.54 31.56
CA TRP A 28 11.44 24.32 31.09
C TRP A 28 10.51 23.36 30.32
N TRP A 29 9.21 23.35 30.63
CA TRP A 29 8.22 22.48 29.98
C TRP A 29 7.96 22.83 28.50
N LEU A 30 8.45 23.98 28.02
CA LEU A 30 8.36 24.36 26.61
C LEU A 30 9.41 23.64 25.74
N PHE A 31 10.54 23.21 26.32
CA PHE A 31 11.64 22.59 25.56
C PHE A 31 11.30 21.21 24.94
N PRO A 32 10.45 20.37 25.56
CA PRO A 32 9.96 19.16 24.91
C PRO A 32 8.95 19.39 23.77
N LEU A 33 8.28 20.54 23.70
CA LEU A 33 7.17 20.75 22.75
C LEU A 33 7.59 20.65 21.27
N PRO A 34 8.74 21.19 20.83
CA PRO A 34 9.21 20.98 19.46
C PRO A 34 9.39 19.50 19.11
N PHE A 35 9.93 18.70 20.03
CA PHE A 35 10.06 17.26 19.83
C PHE A 35 8.69 16.58 19.75
N VAL A 36 7.74 16.92 20.63
CA VAL A 36 6.39 16.37 20.62
C VAL A 36 5.68 16.70 19.29
N GLY A 37 5.77 17.95 18.84
CA GLY A 37 5.21 18.37 17.55
C GLY A 37 5.84 17.62 16.37
N TRP A 38 7.17 17.53 16.35
CA TRP A 38 7.91 16.75 15.35
C TRP A 38 7.46 15.28 15.32
N PHE A 39 7.33 14.66 16.50
CA PHE A 39 6.96 13.26 16.64
C PHE A 39 5.53 13.02 16.15
N ILE A 40 4.56 13.85 16.54
CA ILE A 40 3.17 13.73 16.11
C ILE A 40 3.06 13.83 14.58
N ILE A 41 3.68 14.86 13.97
CA ILE A 41 3.64 15.03 12.51
C ILE A 41 4.33 13.86 11.81
N SER A 42 5.43 13.37 12.36
CA SER A 42 6.14 12.22 11.80
C SER A 42 5.34 10.93 11.93
N ALA A 43 4.65 10.69 13.04
CA ALA A 43 3.78 9.53 13.22
C ALA A 43 2.60 9.55 12.24
N ILE A 44 1.94 10.70 12.09
CA ILE A 44 0.86 10.88 11.10
C ILE A 44 1.37 10.67 9.68
N GLY A 45 2.50 11.28 9.32
CA GLY A 45 3.11 11.14 8.00
C GLY A 45 3.51 9.69 7.69
N SER A 46 4.05 8.97 8.67
CA SER A 46 4.40 7.55 8.51
C SER A 46 3.16 6.65 8.34
N GLY A 47 2.07 6.94 9.05
CA GLY A 47 0.83 6.14 9.02
C GLY A 47 -0.13 6.46 7.88
N LEU A 48 0.03 7.60 7.21
CA LEU A 48 -0.78 8.00 6.06
C LEU A 48 0.01 7.79 4.77
N VAL A 49 -0.16 6.64 4.13
CA VAL A 49 0.52 6.29 2.86
C VAL A 49 0.38 7.41 1.80
N GLN A 50 -0.80 8.03 1.70
CA GLN A 50 -1.10 9.11 0.73
C GLN A 50 -0.30 10.41 0.97
N SER A 51 0.30 10.57 2.14
CA SER A 51 0.99 11.81 2.52
C SER A 51 2.27 12.06 1.70
N ASN A 52 2.83 11.02 1.06
CA ASN A 52 4.14 11.05 0.41
C ASN A 52 5.25 11.58 1.36
N TYR A 53 5.15 11.28 2.66
CA TYR A 53 5.98 11.91 3.69
C TYR A 53 7.44 11.44 3.66
N HIS A 54 7.63 10.12 3.63
CA HIS A 54 8.95 9.46 3.59
C HIS A 54 9.35 8.94 2.22
N ILE A 55 8.40 8.76 1.30
CA ILE A 55 8.64 8.34 -0.09
C ILE A 55 7.44 8.72 -0.95
N LYS A 56 7.65 8.88 -2.27
CA LYS A 56 6.55 9.00 -3.21
C LYS A 56 5.79 7.67 -3.28
N THR A 57 4.48 7.74 -3.14
CA THR A 57 3.57 6.60 -3.17
C THR A 57 2.47 6.86 -4.19
N PHE A 58 2.22 5.90 -5.07
CA PHE A 58 1.14 6.01 -6.04
C PHE A 58 -0.16 5.46 -5.45
N CYS A 59 -1.11 6.35 -5.15
CA CYS A 59 -2.35 5.99 -4.46
C CYS A 59 -3.61 6.10 -5.33
N SER A 60 -3.51 6.76 -6.49
CA SER A 60 -4.60 6.97 -7.46
C SER A 60 -4.05 7.60 -8.74
N ASN A 61 -4.81 7.57 -9.84
CA ASN A 61 -4.58 8.36 -11.04
C ASN A 61 -5.65 9.47 -11.19
N PRO A 62 -5.51 10.63 -10.55
CA PRO A 62 -6.53 11.68 -10.59
C PRO A 62 -6.71 12.33 -11.97
N GLY A 63 -5.76 12.16 -12.89
CA GLY A 63 -5.80 12.75 -14.24
C GLY A 63 -6.47 11.87 -15.29
N ILE A 64 -7.00 10.71 -14.89
CA ILE A 64 -7.64 9.79 -15.83
C ILE A 64 -9.04 10.28 -16.21
N ASN A 65 -9.33 10.33 -17.51
CA ASN A 65 -10.62 10.78 -18.03
C ASN A 65 -11.57 9.61 -18.38
N THR A 66 -11.08 8.36 -18.32
CA THR A 66 -11.88 7.15 -18.49
C THR A 66 -12.42 6.69 -17.15
N ARG A 67 -13.58 6.00 -17.14
CA ARG A 67 -14.16 5.39 -15.93
C ARG A 67 -13.41 4.12 -15.56
N GLN A 68 -12.13 4.24 -15.23
CA GLN A 68 -11.29 3.12 -14.82
C GLN A 68 -10.94 3.23 -13.35
N VAL A 69 -10.92 2.08 -12.67
CA VAL A 69 -10.44 1.93 -11.29
C VAL A 69 -9.56 0.69 -11.20
N ALA A 70 -8.69 0.64 -10.20
CA ALA A 70 -7.93 -0.57 -9.88
C ALA A 70 -8.43 -1.17 -8.56
N ILE A 71 -8.85 -2.43 -8.63
CA ILE A 71 -9.08 -3.25 -7.44
C ILE A 71 -7.75 -3.93 -7.12
N SER A 72 -7.34 -3.87 -5.84
CA SER A 72 -6.13 -4.53 -5.38
C SER A 72 -6.34 -5.30 -4.10
N PHE A 73 -5.61 -6.41 -3.98
CA PHE A 73 -5.68 -7.33 -2.85
C PHE A 73 -4.31 -7.47 -2.20
N ASP A 74 -4.28 -7.43 -0.87
CA ASP A 74 -3.10 -7.68 -0.06
C ASP A 74 -3.23 -9.04 0.66
N ASP A 75 -2.09 -9.59 1.06
CA ASP A 75 -1.86 -10.77 1.93
C ASP A 75 -1.85 -12.15 1.27
N GLY A 76 -2.51 -12.34 0.14
CA GLY A 76 -2.50 -13.61 -0.58
C GLY A 76 -1.11 -14.04 -1.09
N PRO A 77 -1.02 -15.20 -1.78
CA PRO A 77 -2.12 -16.09 -2.14
C PRO A 77 -2.69 -16.89 -0.96
N HIS A 78 -3.99 -17.17 -1.01
CA HIS A 78 -4.75 -17.90 0.01
C HIS A 78 -5.84 -18.73 -0.68
N PRO A 79 -6.41 -19.80 -0.07
CA PRO A 79 -7.52 -20.53 -0.70
C PRO A 79 -8.71 -19.65 -1.15
N GLU A 80 -9.05 -18.61 -0.39
CA GLU A 80 -10.09 -17.63 -0.77
C GLU A 80 -9.74 -16.80 -2.01
N THR A 81 -8.45 -16.66 -2.37
CA THR A 81 -8.01 -16.03 -3.62
C THR A 81 -8.64 -16.74 -4.83
N LEU A 82 -8.88 -18.06 -4.78
CA LEU A 82 -9.52 -18.77 -5.89
C LEU A 82 -10.93 -18.24 -6.18
N LYS A 83 -11.73 -17.98 -5.14
CA LYS A 83 -13.07 -17.39 -5.30
C LYS A 83 -12.99 -15.96 -5.83
N VAL A 84 -11.98 -15.18 -5.40
CA VAL A 84 -11.71 -13.84 -5.94
C VAL A 84 -11.42 -13.91 -7.44
N LEU A 85 -10.55 -14.82 -7.88
CA LEU A 85 -10.20 -15.02 -9.30
C LEU A 85 -11.43 -15.41 -10.13
N ASP A 86 -12.24 -16.35 -9.64
CA ASP A 86 -13.47 -16.78 -10.32
C ASP A 86 -14.46 -15.61 -10.50
N LEU A 87 -14.63 -14.76 -9.49
CA LEU A 87 -15.45 -13.54 -9.61
C LEU A 87 -14.85 -12.54 -10.60
N LEU A 88 -13.55 -12.26 -10.54
CA LEU A 88 -12.91 -11.35 -11.48
C LEU A 88 -13.09 -11.84 -12.93
N LYS A 89 -12.95 -13.15 -13.17
CA LYS A 89 -13.21 -13.76 -14.47
C LYS A 89 -14.67 -13.64 -14.89
N LYS A 90 -15.64 -13.94 -14.00
CA LYS A 90 -17.08 -13.82 -14.26
C LYS A 90 -17.49 -12.42 -14.73
N TYR A 91 -16.88 -11.38 -14.16
CA TYR A 91 -17.18 -9.98 -14.48
C TYR A 91 -16.20 -9.37 -15.50
N ASN A 92 -15.32 -10.16 -16.12
CA ASN A 92 -14.29 -9.70 -17.05
C ASN A 92 -13.44 -8.54 -16.49
N ALA A 93 -13.12 -8.61 -15.20
CA ALA A 93 -12.34 -7.62 -14.46
C ALA A 93 -10.90 -8.07 -14.27
N LYS A 94 -9.97 -7.11 -14.15
CA LYS A 94 -8.59 -7.36 -13.74
C LYS A 94 -8.29 -6.64 -12.42
N ALA A 95 -7.34 -7.20 -11.67
CA ALA A 95 -6.91 -6.70 -10.38
C ALA A 95 -5.38 -6.81 -10.24
N THR A 96 -4.86 -6.21 -9.16
CA THR A 96 -3.45 -6.33 -8.77
C THR A 96 -3.32 -6.94 -7.38
N PHE A 97 -2.50 -7.97 -7.23
CA PHE A 97 -2.30 -8.70 -5.97
C PHE A 97 -0.92 -8.40 -5.38
N PHE A 98 -0.86 -7.89 -4.15
CA PHE A 98 0.38 -7.72 -3.40
C PHE A 98 0.58 -8.93 -2.52
N CYS A 99 1.49 -9.80 -2.96
CA CYS A 99 1.64 -11.14 -2.38
C CYS A 99 2.72 -11.17 -1.30
N ILE A 100 2.42 -11.88 -0.22
CA ILE A 100 3.40 -12.16 0.84
C ILE A 100 4.28 -13.33 0.38
N GLY A 101 5.60 -13.19 0.48
CA GLY A 101 6.56 -14.22 0.06
C GLY A 101 6.28 -15.59 0.67
N SER A 102 6.13 -15.67 2.00
CA SER A 102 5.80 -16.93 2.68
C SER A 102 4.45 -17.55 2.31
N GLN A 103 3.54 -16.79 1.68
CA GLN A 103 2.29 -17.32 1.14
C GLN A 103 2.45 -17.82 -0.30
N ILE A 104 3.32 -17.19 -1.11
CA ILE A 104 3.71 -17.71 -2.43
C ILE A 104 4.34 -19.10 -2.27
N GLU A 105 5.20 -19.30 -1.26
CA GLU A 105 5.79 -20.62 -0.96
C GLU A 105 4.75 -21.69 -0.63
N LYS A 106 3.70 -21.32 0.10
CA LYS A 106 2.65 -22.25 0.55
C LYS A 106 1.63 -22.57 -0.55
N HIS A 107 1.36 -21.59 -1.43
CA HIS A 107 0.31 -21.65 -2.44
C HIS A 107 0.81 -21.25 -3.84
N PRO A 108 1.90 -21.87 -4.35
CA PRO A 108 2.49 -21.50 -5.63
C PRO A 108 1.53 -21.72 -6.82
N GLU A 109 0.63 -22.69 -6.71
CA GLU A 109 -0.41 -22.97 -7.71
C GLU A 109 -1.43 -21.83 -7.83
N ILE A 110 -1.83 -21.23 -6.71
CA ILE A 110 -2.76 -20.09 -6.69
C ILE A 110 -2.08 -18.85 -7.28
N PHE A 111 -0.81 -18.63 -6.93
CA PHE A 111 0.01 -17.57 -7.53
C PHE A 111 0.12 -17.75 -9.05
N LYS A 112 0.42 -18.95 -9.54
CA LYS A 112 0.48 -19.24 -10.99
C LYS A 112 -0.86 -19.03 -11.70
N LYS A 113 -1.97 -19.37 -11.04
CA LYS A 113 -3.31 -19.16 -11.58
C LYS A 113 -3.67 -17.68 -11.72
N MET A 114 -3.35 -16.82 -10.74
CA MET A 114 -3.63 -15.38 -10.90
C MET A 114 -2.87 -14.78 -12.09
N MET A 115 -1.65 -15.25 -12.34
CA MET A 115 -0.83 -14.80 -13.47
C MET A 115 -1.38 -15.26 -14.81
N SER A 116 -1.74 -16.54 -14.92
CA SER A 116 -2.29 -17.09 -16.17
C SER A 116 -3.64 -16.47 -16.54
N GLU A 117 -4.39 -15.97 -15.56
CA GLU A 117 -5.61 -15.21 -15.76
C GLU A 117 -5.38 -13.73 -16.07
N GLY A 118 -4.12 -13.29 -16.21
CA GLY A 118 -3.77 -11.95 -16.67
C GLY A 118 -3.92 -10.86 -15.61
N HIS A 119 -3.84 -11.22 -14.33
CA HIS A 119 -3.73 -10.26 -13.25
C HIS A 119 -2.27 -9.84 -13.02
N THR A 120 -2.10 -8.66 -12.45
CA THR A 120 -0.78 -8.15 -12.06
C THR A 120 -0.50 -8.55 -10.62
N PHE A 121 0.78 -8.70 -10.28
CA PHE A 121 1.22 -8.97 -8.92
C PHE A 121 2.36 -8.03 -8.51
N GLY A 122 2.52 -7.85 -7.20
CA GLY A 122 3.59 -7.07 -6.59
C GLY A 122 4.04 -7.68 -5.27
N ASN A 123 5.09 -7.12 -4.70
CA ASN A 123 5.72 -7.56 -3.47
C ASN A 123 4.98 -6.99 -2.23
N HIS A 124 4.71 -7.84 -1.23
CA HIS A 124 4.13 -7.43 0.05
C HIS A 124 4.95 -7.88 1.27
N THR A 125 6.28 -7.87 1.16
CA THR A 125 7.24 -8.45 2.11
C THR A 125 7.14 -9.96 2.24
N TYR A 126 8.12 -10.58 2.88
CA TYR A 126 8.17 -12.03 3.01
C TYR A 126 7.32 -12.52 4.18
N SER A 127 7.42 -11.83 5.32
CA SER A 127 6.81 -12.25 6.58
C SER A 127 5.56 -11.48 6.97
N HIS A 128 5.33 -10.29 6.38
CA HIS A 128 4.29 -9.34 6.80
C HIS A 128 4.28 -9.11 8.32
N SER A 129 5.48 -8.87 8.88
CA SER A 129 5.66 -8.74 10.33
C SER A 129 4.91 -7.54 10.90
N PRO A 130 4.23 -7.68 12.07
CA PRO A 130 3.61 -6.54 12.77
C PRO A 130 4.64 -5.50 13.24
N ARG A 131 5.93 -5.86 13.24
CA ARG A 131 7.04 -4.96 13.59
C ARG A 131 7.69 -4.31 12.36
N PHE A 132 7.11 -4.44 11.16
CA PHE A 132 7.69 -3.92 9.91
C PHE A 132 8.12 -2.44 10.02
N GLY A 133 7.29 -1.59 10.63
CA GLY A 133 7.59 -0.17 10.84
C GLY A 133 8.82 0.12 11.71
N LEU A 134 9.38 -0.89 12.39
CA LEU A 134 10.55 -0.80 13.24
C LEU A 134 11.79 -1.46 12.62
N PHE A 135 11.69 -2.02 11.42
CA PHE A 135 12.80 -2.72 10.79
C PHE A 135 13.92 -1.76 10.34
N SER A 136 15.15 -2.26 10.40
CA SER A 136 16.31 -1.60 9.79
C SER A 136 16.19 -1.61 8.26
N THR A 137 17.01 -0.79 7.59
CA THR A 137 17.06 -0.78 6.12
C THR A 137 17.38 -2.17 5.57
N ASP A 138 18.43 -2.81 6.09
CA ASP A 138 18.90 -4.12 5.61
C ASP A 138 17.84 -5.20 5.79
N LYS A 139 17.16 -5.21 6.95
CA LYS A 139 16.07 -6.17 7.18
C LYS A 139 14.90 -5.98 6.21
N ILE A 140 14.59 -4.74 5.83
CA ILE A 140 13.57 -4.48 4.81
C ILE A 140 14.06 -4.96 3.44
N VAL A 141 15.34 -4.75 3.10
CA VAL A 141 15.93 -5.30 1.86
C VAL A 141 15.83 -6.82 1.84
N ASP A 142 16.11 -7.51 2.94
CA ASP A 142 15.99 -8.98 3.03
C ASP A 142 14.54 -9.45 2.81
N GLU A 143 13.57 -8.78 3.44
CA GLU A 143 12.14 -9.08 3.26
C GLU A 143 11.68 -8.92 1.79
N LEU A 144 12.18 -7.88 1.12
CA LEU A 144 11.84 -7.60 -0.28
C LEU A 144 12.54 -8.58 -1.22
N THR A 145 13.84 -8.79 -1.06
CA THR A 145 14.64 -9.65 -1.94
C THR A 145 14.23 -11.13 -1.81
N GLY A 146 13.92 -11.60 -0.60
CA GLY A 146 13.37 -12.94 -0.39
C GLY A 146 12.05 -13.17 -1.13
N THR A 147 11.16 -12.18 -1.08
CA THR A 147 9.89 -12.23 -1.83
C THR A 147 10.11 -12.12 -3.34
N ASN A 148 11.02 -11.26 -3.80
CA ASN A 148 11.34 -11.12 -5.22
C ASN A 148 11.89 -12.41 -5.82
N LYS A 149 12.72 -13.13 -5.07
CA LYS A 149 13.23 -14.44 -5.48
C LYS A 149 12.08 -15.42 -5.75
N LEU A 150 11.13 -15.52 -4.83
CA LEU A 150 9.96 -16.41 -4.97
C LEU A 150 9.05 -16.01 -6.13
N ILE A 151 8.85 -14.70 -6.31
CA ILE A 151 8.12 -14.17 -7.46
C ILE A 151 8.82 -14.59 -8.76
N LYS A 152 10.15 -14.38 -8.86
CA LYS A 152 10.93 -14.72 -10.06
C LYS A 152 10.91 -16.21 -10.35
N GLU A 153 11.07 -17.06 -9.34
CA GLU A 153 11.03 -18.52 -9.48
C GLU A 153 9.68 -19.03 -9.99
N ASN A 154 8.57 -18.43 -9.57
CA ASN A 154 7.24 -18.88 -9.95
C ASN A 154 6.69 -18.23 -11.23
N SER A 155 7.17 -17.03 -11.59
CA SER A 155 6.63 -16.22 -12.69
C SER A 155 7.59 -15.99 -13.86
N GLY A 156 8.90 -16.14 -13.63
CA GLY A 156 9.94 -15.70 -14.57
C GLY A 156 10.08 -14.18 -14.68
N ARG A 157 9.40 -13.39 -13.83
CA ARG A 157 9.40 -11.91 -13.85
C ARG A 157 9.92 -11.34 -12.55
N GLU A 158 10.47 -10.13 -12.60
CA GLU A 158 10.83 -9.37 -11.41
C GLU A 158 9.75 -8.32 -11.12
N ALA A 159 9.22 -8.31 -9.90
CA ALA A 159 8.17 -7.37 -9.53
C ALA A 159 8.76 -5.96 -9.31
N ALA A 160 8.25 -4.97 -10.06
CA ALA A 160 8.61 -3.57 -9.88
C ALA A 160 7.74 -2.89 -8.81
N PHE A 161 6.59 -3.45 -8.46
CA PHE A 161 5.68 -2.88 -7.48
C PHE A 161 5.87 -3.47 -6.09
N PHE A 162 5.86 -2.60 -5.08
CA PHE A 162 5.84 -2.96 -3.67
C PHE A 162 4.73 -2.20 -2.95
N ARG A 163 4.01 -2.88 -2.04
CA ARG A 163 3.10 -2.23 -1.10
C ARG A 163 3.56 -2.46 0.33
N PRO A 164 3.71 -1.41 1.16
CA PRO A 164 4.18 -1.58 2.53
C PRO A 164 3.08 -2.15 3.43
N PRO A 165 3.41 -3.14 4.29
CA PRO A 165 2.52 -3.64 5.33
C PRO A 165 1.88 -2.50 6.11
N TYR A 166 0.56 -2.60 6.30
CA TYR A 166 -0.26 -1.62 7.03
C TYR A 166 -0.28 -0.19 6.45
N GLY A 167 0.36 0.04 5.30
CA GLY A 167 0.53 1.38 4.71
C GLY A 167 1.56 2.23 5.44
N VAL A 168 2.40 1.64 6.29
CA VAL A 168 3.38 2.36 7.09
C VAL A 168 4.64 2.60 6.27
N THR A 169 5.03 3.88 6.15
CA THR A 169 6.28 4.28 5.50
C THR A 169 7.24 4.85 6.52
N THR A 170 8.55 4.59 6.36
CA THR A 170 9.60 5.06 7.28
C THR A 170 10.84 5.52 6.52
N PRO A 171 11.77 6.28 7.15
CA PRO A 171 13.04 6.62 6.53
C PRO A 171 13.88 5.38 6.15
N SER A 172 13.86 4.33 6.98
CA SER A 172 14.53 3.05 6.70
C SER A 172 13.92 2.36 5.47
N MET A 173 12.60 2.31 5.37
CA MET A 173 11.91 1.79 4.19
C MET A 173 12.27 2.60 2.95
N ALA A 174 12.29 3.93 3.04
CA ALA A 174 12.64 4.79 1.91
C ALA A 174 14.09 4.55 1.41
N LYS A 175 15.02 4.22 2.31
CA LYS A 175 16.38 3.78 1.94
C LYS A 175 16.36 2.42 1.25
N ALA A 176 15.63 1.44 1.79
CA ALA A 176 15.54 0.10 1.23
C ALA A 176 14.92 0.10 -0.18
N ILE A 177 13.92 0.94 -0.42
CA ILE A 177 13.30 1.09 -1.75
C ILE A 177 14.26 1.70 -2.77
N ARG A 178 15.14 2.63 -2.37
CA ARG A 178 16.19 3.13 -3.28
C ARG A 178 17.20 2.07 -3.68
N ILE A 179 17.43 1.08 -2.82
CA ILE A 179 18.33 -0.05 -3.10
C ILE A 179 17.65 -1.07 -4.01
N THR A 180 16.39 -1.36 -3.74
CA THR A 180 15.64 -2.44 -4.42
C THR A 180 14.87 -2.00 -5.66
N GLY A 181 14.81 -0.70 -5.96
CA GLY A 181 14.23 -0.20 -7.21
C GLY A 181 12.71 -0.13 -7.29
N HIS A 182 11.97 -0.63 -6.30
CA HIS A 182 10.51 -0.73 -6.38
C HIS A 182 9.78 0.62 -6.43
N ASP A 183 8.69 0.67 -7.19
CA ASP A 183 7.65 1.67 -7.04
C ASP A 183 6.73 1.33 -5.85
N VAL A 184 6.52 2.30 -4.96
CA VAL A 184 5.66 2.11 -3.79
C VAL A 184 4.20 2.43 -4.15
N ILE A 185 3.34 1.42 -4.04
CA ILE A 185 1.93 1.52 -4.38
C ILE A 185 1.09 1.57 -3.10
N GLY A 186 0.30 2.63 -2.96
CA GLY A 186 -0.67 2.79 -1.87
C GLY A 186 -2.11 2.65 -2.38
N TRP A 187 -3.02 3.39 -1.75
CA TRP A 187 -4.45 3.40 -2.07
C TRP A 187 -5.08 4.75 -1.69
N ASN A 188 -6.12 5.17 -2.40
CA ASN A 188 -6.99 6.26 -1.97
C ASN A 188 -8.27 5.74 -1.28
N ILE A 189 -8.68 4.50 -1.56
CA ILE A 189 -9.85 3.86 -0.94
C ILE A 189 -9.40 2.67 -0.10
N ARG A 190 -9.38 2.85 1.23
CA ARG A 190 -9.19 1.76 2.20
C ARG A 190 -10.54 1.19 2.63
N SER A 191 -10.83 -0.06 2.29
CA SER A 191 -12.08 -0.76 2.62
C SER A 191 -12.23 -1.04 4.12
N LEU A 192 -11.11 -1.31 4.81
CA LEU A 192 -11.06 -1.84 6.19
C LEU A 192 -11.75 -3.20 6.33
N ASP A 193 -11.79 -3.99 5.26
CA ASP A 193 -12.31 -5.36 5.25
C ASP A 193 -11.57 -6.31 6.20
N ALA A 194 -10.30 -6.09 6.48
CA ALA A 194 -9.57 -6.86 7.51
C ALA A 194 -10.10 -6.64 8.95
N VAL A 195 -10.83 -5.55 9.21
CA VAL A 195 -11.24 -5.15 10.58
C VAL A 195 -12.76 -5.07 10.74
N ILE A 196 -13.46 -4.49 9.75
CA ILE A 196 -14.91 -4.33 9.78
C ILE A 196 -15.57 -5.69 9.54
N LYS A 197 -16.56 -6.06 10.37
CA LYS A 197 -17.30 -7.33 10.23
C LYS A 197 -18.46 -7.26 9.22
N SER A 198 -19.09 -6.10 9.08
CA SER A 198 -20.26 -5.92 8.23
C SER A 198 -19.85 -5.66 6.77
N GLU A 199 -20.26 -6.55 5.87
CA GLU A 199 -20.09 -6.42 4.42
C GLU A 199 -20.69 -5.11 3.89
N GLU A 200 -21.90 -4.77 4.33
CA GLU A 200 -22.59 -3.54 3.94
C GLU A 200 -21.77 -2.28 4.31
N LYS A 201 -21.19 -2.24 5.52
CA LYS A 201 -20.34 -1.12 5.94
C LYS A 201 -19.08 -1.01 5.10
N ILE A 202 -18.47 -2.13 4.74
CA ILE A 202 -17.28 -2.17 3.86
C ILE A 202 -17.67 -1.66 2.47
N PHE A 203 -18.74 -2.20 1.88
CA PHE A 203 -19.23 -1.82 0.56
C PHE A 203 -19.60 -0.33 0.49
N ASN A 204 -20.37 0.18 1.44
CA ASN A 204 -20.76 1.60 1.50
C ASN A 204 -19.55 2.54 1.63
N ARG A 205 -18.49 2.12 2.33
CA ARG A 205 -17.24 2.87 2.43
C ARG A 205 -16.51 2.98 1.10
N ILE A 206 -16.52 1.91 0.29
CA ILE A 206 -15.94 1.91 -1.05
C ILE A 206 -16.80 2.77 -1.98
N LYS A 207 -18.11 2.48 -2.04
CA LYS A 207 -19.10 3.15 -2.89
C LYS A 207 -19.07 4.68 -2.74
N SER A 208 -19.07 5.17 -1.50
CA SER A 208 -19.10 6.63 -1.20
C SER A 208 -17.83 7.39 -1.63
N ARG A 209 -16.74 6.69 -1.96
CA ARG A 209 -15.44 7.28 -2.32
C ARG A 209 -15.02 6.96 -3.75
N LEU A 210 -15.80 6.13 -4.45
CA LEU A 210 -15.50 5.64 -5.77
C LEU A 210 -15.49 6.80 -6.77
N LYS A 211 -14.40 6.92 -7.50
CA LYS A 211 -14.23 7.88 -8.59
C LYS A 211 -13.21 7.35 -9.61
N PRO A 212 -13.20 7.86 -10.86
CA PRO A 212 -12.18 7.51 -11.84
C PRO A 212 -10.77 7.66 -11.27
N GLY A 213 -9.91 6.69 -11.57
CA GLY A 213 -8.52 6.69 -11.12
C GLY A 213 -8.31 6.16 -9.71
N SER A 214 -9.34 5.64 -9.05
CA SER A 214 -9.19 5.11 -7.69
C SER A 214 -8.43 3.79 -7.67
N ILE A 215 -7.56 3.63 -6.66
CA ILE A 215 -6.98 2.35 -6.23
C ILE A 215 -7.68 1.94 -4.93
N ILE A 216 -8.35 0.79 -4.99
CA ILE A 216 -9.13 0.21 -3.90
C ILE A 216 -8.31 -0.90 -3.25
N LEU A 217 -8.14 -0.83 -1.93
CA LEU A 217 -7.50 -1.86 -1.13
C LEU A 217 -8.55 -2.80 -0.53
N LEU A 218 -8.39 -4.10 -0.78
CA LEU A 218 -9.07 -5.25 -0.18
C LEU A 218 -8.03 -6.32 0.23
N HIS A 219 -8.45 -7.39 0.89
CA HIS A 219 -7.61 -8.55 1.24
C HIS A 219 -8.28 -9.84 0.76
N ASP A 220 -7.58 -10.68 0.01
CA ASP A 220 -8.11 -11.90 -0.61
C ASP A 220 -8.04 -13.14 0.32
N THR A 221 -8.06 -12.92 1.62
CA THR A 221 -7.91 -13.93 2.66
C THR A 221 -9.21 -14.26 3.41
N SER A 222 -10.34 -13.69 2.98
CA SER A 222 -11.63 -13.83 3.67
C SER A 222 -12.82 -13.92 2.73
N GLU A 223 -13.75 -14.83 3.03
CA GLU A 223 -15.03 -14.99 2.32
C GLU A 223 -15.89 -13.71 2.33
N LYS A 224 -15.85 -12.96 3.44
CA LYS A 224 -16.51 -11.66 3.55
C LYS A 224 -16.03 -10.69 2.46
N THR A 225 -14.74 -10.70 2.14
CA THR A 225 -14.19 -9.85 1.07
C THR A 225 -14.65 -10.33 -0.30
N VAL A 226 -14.82 -11.63 -0.51
CA VAL A 226 -15.39 -12.20 -1.74
C VAL A 226 -16.81 -11.67 -1.99
N ASN A 227 -17.65 -11.65 -0.95
CA ASN A 227 -19.02 -11.12 -1.04
C ASN A 227 -19.04 -9.61 -1.34
N VAL A 228 -18.15 -8.84 -0.70
CA VAL A 228 -18.00 -7.40 -0.97
C VAL A 228 -17.48 -7.15 -2.39
N LEU A 229 -16.58 -8.00 -2.88
CA LEU A 229 -16.05 -7.91 -4.24
C LEU A 229 -17.16 -8.12 -5.27
N GLU A 230 -18.05 -9.10 -5.10
CA GLU A 230 -19.17 -9.31 -6.02
C GLU A 230 -20.08 -8.07 -6.08
N GLN A 231 -20.43 -7.51 -4.92
CA GLN A 231 -21.22 -6.25 -4.85
C GLN A 231 -20.50 -5.09 -5.55
N LEU A 232 -19.19 -4.96 -5.35
CA LEU A 232 -18.38 -3.96 -6.02
C LEU A 232 -18.37 -4.15 -7.54
N LEU A 233 -18.17 -5.37 -8.04
CA LEU A 233 -18.14 -5.66 -9.47
C LEU A 233 -19.48 -5.35 -10.15
N VAL A 234 -20.60 -5.70 -9.50
CA VAL A 234 -21.95 -5.32 -9.96
C VAL A 234 -22.10 -3.80 -10.02
N LEU A 235 -21.67 -3.07 -8.98
CA LEU A 235 -21.71 -1.60 -8.96
C LEU A 235 -20.87 -1.01 -10.10
N LEU A 236 -19.67 -1.52 -10.34
CA LEU A 236 -18.79 -1.03 -11.40
C LEU A 236 -19.45 -1.23 -12.77
N GLN A 237 -19.98 -2.41 -13.06
CA GLN A 237 -20.67 -2.71 -14.31
C GLN A 237 -21.89 -1.79 -14.53
N GLN A 238 -22.73 -1.62 -13.52
CA GLN A 238 -23.91 -0.74 -13.58
C GLN A 238 -23.56 0.74 -13.85
N ASN A 239 -22.36 1.17 -13.44
CA ASN A 239 -21.90 2.55 -13.58
C ASN A 239 -20.87 2.75 -14.70
N ASN A 240 -20.73 1.75 -15.59
CA ASN A 240 -19.80 1.73 -16.72
C ASN A 240 -18.34 1.99 -16.28
N TYR A 241 -17.93 1.42 -15.16
CA TYR A 241 -16.54 1.38 -14.74
C TYR A 241 -15.84 0.10 -15.21
N GLU A 242 -14.62 0.23 -15.70
CA GLU A 242 -13.72 -0.89 -15.98
C GLU A 242 -12.74 -1.08 -14.82
N ALA A 243 -12.67 -2.30 -14.28
CA ALA A 243 -11.65 -2.69 -13.31
C ALA A 243 -10.39 -3.15 -14.04
N VAL A 244 -9.34 -2.35 -13.95
CA VAL A 244 -8.03 -2.59 -14.59
C VAL A 244 -6.95 -2.86 -13.55
N THR A 245 -5.81 -3.39 -13.99
CA THR A 245 -4.63 -3.51 -13.12
C THR A 245 -4.00 -2.15 -12.83
N ILE A 246 -3.22 -2.06 -11.74
CA ILE A 246 -2.57 -0.82 -11.31
C ILE A 246 -1.57 -0.31 -12.35
N ASP A 247 -0.82 -1.19 -13.00
CA ASP A 247 0.11 -0.83 -14.09
C ASP A 247 -0.60 -0.13 -15.24
N ARG A 248 -1.75 -0.66 -15.66
CA ARG A 248 -2.59 -0.03 -16.69
C ARG A 248 -3.20 1.28 -16.20
N LEU A 249 -3.70 1.33 -14.96
CA LEU A 249 -4.30 2.54 -14.39
C LEU A 249 -3.29 3.69 -14.28
N LEU A 250 -2.06 3.39 -13.83
CA LEU A 250 -1.01 4.36 -13.58
C LEU A 250 -0.11 4.61 -14.81
N ASN A 251 -0.24 3.81 -15.86
CA ASN A 251 0.69 3.74 -16.99
C ASN A 251 2.15 3.56 -16.52
N ARG A 252 2.38 2.54 -15.68
CA ARG A 252 3.69 2.20 -15.11
C ARG A 252 3.92 0.69 -15.22
N PRO A 253 5.12 0.23 -15.57
CA PRO A 253 5.39 -1.20 -15.69
C PRO A 253 5.32 -1.89 -14.31
N ALA A 254 4.59 -2.99 -14.23
CA ALA A 254 4.54 -3.82 -13.01
C ALA A 254 5.78 -4.71 -12.83
N TYR A 255 6.55 -4.90 -13.90
CA TYR A 255 7.69 -5.81 -13.95
C TYR A 255 8.90 -5.11 -14.54
N GLU A 256 10.08 -5.47 -14.07
CA GLU A 256 11.33 -5.02 -14.71
C GLU A 256 11.50 -5.70 -16.08
N ASN A 257 12.18 -5.00 -17.00
CA ASN A 257 12.48 -5.50 -18.34
C ASN A 257 13.66 -6.46 -18.34
#